data_AF-A0A9E3ESU2-F1
#
_entry.id   AF-A0A9E3ESU2-F1
#
_cell.length_a   1.000
_cell.length_b   1.000
_cell.length_c   1.000
_cell.angle_alpha   90.00
_cell.angle_beta   90.00
_cell.angle_gamma   90.00
#
_symmetry.space_group_name_H-M   'P 1'
#
loop_
_entity.id
_entity.type
_entity.pdbx_description
1 polymer ?
#
loop_
_entity_poly.entity_id
_entity_poly.type
_entity_poly.pdbx_seq_one_letter_code
_entity_poly.pdbx_strand_id
1 'polypeptide(L)'
;PNDFRINKTAKGVGIDPAATGDNWRLTLRGGPQPVVLERATLTAMPQHTARLPIACVQGWSTVQAWSGVRLTELAALAGVPTPRSAAVQSLGRKGNFNHATLEHNQISHPDSMLALRVNGADLSLDHGYPARIMVPALNGVHNTKWVKSIDFQTN
;
A
#
# COMPACT_ATOMS: atom_id res chain seq x y z
N PRO A 1 -17.14 4.40 -7.72
CA PRO A 1 -16.34 3.52 -6.83
C PRO A 1 -15.37 4.25 -5.89
N ASN A 2 -14.75 5.35 -6.32
CA ASN A 2 -13.79 6.14 -5.53
C ASN A 2 -14.43 7.33 -4.77
N ASP A 3 -15.75 7.35 -4.64
CA ASP A 3 -16.52 8.49 -4.10
C ASP A 3 -16.60 8.45 -2.57
N PHE A 4 -15.45 8.63 -1.94
CA PHE A 4 -15.35 8.82 -0.50
C PHE A 4 -14.23 9.79 -0.16
N ARG A 5 -14.28 10.34 1.06
CA ARG A 5 -13.41 11.44 1.49
C ARG A 5 -11.93 11.11 1.30
N ILE A 6 -11.18 12.12 0.86
CA ILE A 6 -9.74 12.08 0.66
C ILE A 6 -9.10 12.83 1.82
N ASN A 7 -8.22 12.17 2.58
CA ASN A 7 -7.46 12.84 3.65
C ASN A 7 -6.31 13.71 3.11
N LYS A 8 -5.70 13.33 1.97
CA LYS A 8 -4.62 14.03 1.28
C LYS A 8 -4.72 13.75 -0.20
N THR A 9 -4.67 14.81 -1.00
CA THR A 9 -4.63 14.75 -2.46
C THR A 9 -3.20 14.57 -2.95
N ALA A 10 -3.04 13.95 -4.11
CA ALA A 10 -1.79 13.80 -4.83
C ALA A 10 -1.15 15.17 -5.11
N LYS A 11 -1.95 16.14 -5.57
CA LYS A 11 -1.52 17.53 -5.77
C LYS A 11 -0.99 18.15 -4.48
N GLY A 12 -1.70 17.96 -3.36
CA GLY A 12 -1.34 18.55 -2.06
C GLY A 12 0.00 18.08 -1.51
N VAL A 13 0.47 16.88 -1.89
CA VAL A 13 1.77 16.35 -1.47
C VAL A 13 2.80 16.26 -2.61
N GLY A 14 2.47 16.80 -3.78
CA GLY A 14 3.38 16.89 -4.92
C GLY A 14 3.68 15.55 -5.61
N ILE A 15 2.69 14.65 -5.69
CA ILE A 15 2.82 13.46 -6.53
C ILE A 15 2.72 13.89 -7.99
N ASP A 16 3.77 13.57 -8.76
CA ASP A 16 3.74 13.66 -10.21
C ASP A 16 2.92 12.50 -10.78
N PRO A 17 1.79 12.75 -11.48
CA PRO A 17 1.01 11.71 -12.12
C PRO A 17 1.84 10.82 -13.06
N ALA A 18 2.84 11.38 -13.73
CA ALA A 18 3.71 10.62 -14.64
C ALA A 18 4.52 9.53 -13.91
N ALA A 19 4.79 9.70 -12.62
CA ALA A 19 5.48 8.72 -11.78
C ALA A 19 4.59 7.54 -11.34
N THR A 20 3.29 7.60 -11.63
CA THR A 20 2.30 6.58 -11.23
C THR A 20 1.82 5.70 -12.39
N GLY A 21 2.15 6.07 -13.64
CA GLY A 21 1.73 5.36 -14.86
C GLY A 21 2.52 4.06 -15.12
N ASP A 22 2.62 3.67 -16.39
CA ASP A 22 3.17 2.35 -16.79
C ASP A 22 4.65 2.12 -16.40
N ASN A 23 5.39 3.21 -16.18
CA ASN A 23 6.79 3.17 -15.73
C ASN A 23 6.93 3.02 -14.21
N TRP A 24 5.83 3.06 -13.45
CA TRP A 24 5.89 2.82 -12.03
C TRP A 24 6.36 1.40 -11.74
N ARG A 25 7.15 1.26 -10.68
CA ARG A 25 7.65 -0.03 -10.18
C ARG A 25 7.52 -0.08 -8.67
N LEU A 26 7.11 -1.24 -8.15
CA LEU A 26 7.24 -1.58 -6.74
C LEU A 26 8.60 -2.24 -6.52
N THR A 27 9.37 -1.75 -5.54
CA THR A 27 10.59 -2.42 -5.09
C THR A 27 10.36 -3.12 -3.76
N LEU A 28 10.58 -4.42 -3.71
CA LEU A 28 10.58 -5.22 -2.49
C LEU A 28 12.01 -5.51 -2.07
N ARG A 29 12.33 -5.33 -0.78
CA ARG A 29 13.65 -5.64 -0.20
C ARG A 29 13.51 -6.52 1.02
N GLY A 30 14.61 -7.14 1.41
CA GLY A 30 14.74 -7.97 2.61
C GLY A 30 15.66 -9.17 2.36
N GLY A 31 15.44 -9.87 1.25
CA GLY A 31 16.31 -10.93 0.74
C GLY A 31 17.60 -10.42 0.10
N PRO A 32 18.43 -11.33 -0.44
CA PRO A 32 19.77 -11.03 -0.94
C PRO A 32 19.78 -10.08 -2.14
N GLN A 33 18.70 -10.02 -2.91
CA GLN A 33 18.53 -9.11 -4.04
C GLN A 33 17.13 -8.47 -4.02
N PRO A 34 16.99 -7.18 -4.36
CA PRO A 34 15.68 -6.55 -4.48
C PRO A 34 14.85 -7.19 -5.59
N VAL A 35 13.54 -7.35 -5.34
CA VAL A 35 12.57 -7.72 -6.37
C VAL A 35 11.87 -6.47 -6.87
N VAL A 36 11.80 -6.30 -8.19
CA VAL A 36 11.15 -5.14 -8.82
C VAL A 36 9.96 -5.62 -9.63
N LEU A 37 8.76 -5.14 -9.30
CA LEU A 37 7.52 -5.55 -9.93
C LEU A 37 6.85 -4.41 -10.67
N GLU A 38 6.31 -4.74 -11.83
CA GLU A 38 5.38 -3.88 -12.56
C GLU A 38 3.98 -3.99 -11.94
N ARG A 39 3.15 -2.96 -12.16
CA ARG A 39 1.74 -3.02 -11.75
C ARG A 39 1.02 -4.21 -12.40
N ALA A 40 1.29 -4.48 -13.68
CA ALA A 40 0.68 -5.59 -14.40
C ALA A 40 0.98 -6.94 -13.73
N THR A 41 2.21 -7.15 -13.27
CA THR A 41 2.59 -8.35 -12.51
C THR A 41 1.79 -8.47 -11.21
N LEU A 42 1.66 -7.38 -10.46
CA LEU A 42 0.87 -7.37 -9.22
C LEU A 42 -0.62 -7.69 -9.46
N THR A 43 -1.20 -7.21 -10.56
CA THR A 43 -2.59 -7.50 -10.92
C THR A 43 -2.80 -8.97 -11.31
N ALA A 44 -1.76 -9.64 -11.83
CA ALA A 44 -1.80 -11.04 -12.21
C ALA A 44 -1.54 -12.01 -11.03
N MET A 45 -1.02 -11.52 -9.90
CA MET A 45 -0.85 -12.30 -8.67
C MET A 45 -2.22 -12.65 -8.04
N PRO A 46 -2.27 -13.65 -7.13
CA PRO A 46 -3.47 -13.94 -6.35
C PRO A 46 -3.98 -12.68 -5.62
N GLN A 47 -5.21 -12.27 -5.95
CA GLN A 47 -5.85 -11.11 -5.34
C GLN A 47 -6.64 -11.52 -4.10
N HIS A 48 -6.46 -10.77 -3.01
CA HIS A 48 -7.28 -10.83 -1.81
C HIS A 48 -8.24 -9.63 -1.76
N THR A 49 -9.43 -9.82 -1.20
CA THR A 49 -10.42 -8.73 -1.04
C THR A 49 -10.96 -8.71 0.39
N ALA A 50 -10.96 -7.53 1.01
CA ALA A 50 -11.47 -7.33 2.37
C ALA A 50 -12.27 -6.02 2.48
N ARG A 51 -13.29 -6.01 3.35
CA ARG A 51 -14.05 -4.80 3.69
C ARG A 51 -13.41 -4.13 4.90
N LEU A 52 -12.65 -3.07 4.67
CA LEU A 52 -11.86 -2.42 5.72
C LEU A 52 -12.26 -0.96 5.91
N PRO A 53 -12.31 -0.48 7.17
CA PRO A 53 -12.50 0.93 7.44
C PRO A 53 -11.25 1.71 7.03
N ILE A 54 -11.47 2.90 6.47
CA ILE A 54 -10.48 3.95 6.39
C ILE A 54 -10.98 5.13 7.22
N ALA A 55 -10.18 5.56 8.19
CA ALA A 55 -10.48 6.66 9.08
C ALA A 55 -9.43 7.77 8.95
N CYS A 56 -9.88 9.02 9.01
CA CYS A 56 -9.00 10.18 9.14
C CYS A 56 -9.00 10.65 10.59
N VAL A 57 -7.86 11.13 11.06
CA VAL A 57 -7.70 11.78 12.38
C VAL A 57 -8.63 12.99 12.58
N GLN A 58 -9.21 13.51 11.49
CA GLN A 58 -10.19 14.61 11.50
C GLN A 58 -11.65 14.13 11.73
N GLY A 59 -11.86 12.96 12.33
CA GLY A 59 -13.17 12.54 12.85
C GLY A 59 -14.14 11.92 11.84
N TRP A 60 -13.66 11.39 10.71
CA TRP A 60 -14.50 10.63 9.78
C TRP A 60 -13.92 9.24 9.52
N SER A 61 -14.81 8.27 9.29
CA SER A 61 -14.44 6.93 8.81
C SER A 61 -15.46 6.41 7.80
N THR A 62 -15.02 5.55 6.90
CA THR A 62 -15.89 4.87 5.93
C THR A 62 -15.35 3.47 5.67
N VAL A 63 -16.23 2.51 5.38
CA VAL A 63 -15.85 1.12 5.06
C VAL A 63 -15.93 0.93 3.57
N GLN A 64 -14.84 0.42 2.97
CA GLN A 64 -14.73 0.18 1.54
C GLN A 64 -14.24 -1.24 1.28
N ALA A 65 -14.55 -1.78 0.09
CA ALA A 65 -14.00 -3.07 -0.35
C ALA A 65 -12.66 -2.84 -1.05
N TRP A 66 -11.57 -3.31 -0.46
CA TRP A 66 -10.21 -3.17 -0.99
C TRP A 66 -9.76 -4.49 -1.59
N SER A 67 -9.09 -4.43 -2.74
CA SER A 67 -8.55 -5.62 -3.40
C SER A 67 -7.10 -5.40 -3.81
N GLY A 68 -6.25 -6.41 -3.59
CA GLY A 68 -4.84 -6.37 -3.92
C GLY A 68 -4.07 -7.61 -3.47
N VAL A 69 -2.74 -7.50 -3.42
CA VAL A 69 -1.86 -8.62 -3.04
C VAL A 69 -1.61 -8.60 -1.54
N ARG A 70 -1.71 -9.75 -0.86
CA ARG A 70 -1.42 -9.83 0.58
C ARG A 70 0.02 -9.47 0.89
N LEU A 71 0.26 -8.82 2.03
CA LEU A 71 1.61 -8.45 2.44
C LEU A 71 2.50 -9.67 2.72
N THR A 72 1.92 -10.78 3.18
CA THR A 72 2.65 -12.05 3.37
C THR A 72 3.20 -12.62 2.06
N GLU A 73 2.44 -12.52 0.97
CA GLU A 73 2.89 -12.97 -0.36
C GLU A 73 4.03 -12.10 -0.87
N LEU A 74 3.93 -10.78 -0.69
CA LEU A 74 5.00 -9.84 -1.06
C LEU A 74 6.25 -10.06 -0.22
N ALA A 75 6.11 -10.37 1.07
CA ALA A 75 7.23 -10.66 1.96
C ALA A 75 7.94 -11.97 1.55
N ALA A 76 7.17 -13.02 1.27
CA ALA A 76 7.71 -14.29 0.75
C ALA A 76 8.47 -14.08 -0.57
N LEU A 77 7.91 -13.31 -1.50
CA LEU A 77 8.56 -12.96 -2.76
C LEU A 77 9.85 -12.14 -2.55
N ALA A 78 9.87 -11.28 -1.54
CA ALA A 78 11.07 -10.53 -1.15
C ALA A 78 12.14 -11.41 -0.46
N GLY A 79 11.90 -12.70 -0.26
CA GLY A 79 12.80 -13.62 0.44
C GLY A 79 12.68 -13.57 1.97
N VAL A 80 11.61 -12.99 2.51
CA VAL A 80 11.38 -12.83 3.96
C VAL A 80 9.98 -13.35 4.32
N PRO A 81 9.75 -14.68 4.39
CA PRO A 81 8.41 -15.24 4.62
C PRO A 81 7.84 -14.91 6.01
N THR A 82 8.70 -14.65 7.00
CA THR A 82 8.30 -14.29 8.37
C THR A 82 8.95 -12.97 8.80
N PRO A 83 8.52 -11.82 8.26
CA PRO A 83 9.11 -10.53 8.58
C PRO A 83 8.70 -10.10 9.99
N ARG A 84 9.65 -9.54 10.75
CA ARG A 84 9.40 -8.88 12.04
C ARG A 84 8.79 -7.49 11.83
N SER A 85 9.24 -6.78 10.81
CA SER A 85 8.71 -5.46 10.45
C SER A 85 8.88 -5.18 8.97
N ALA A 86 8.25 -4.10 8.50
CA ALA A 86 8.39 -3.61 7.14
C ALA A 86 8.40 -2.08 7.12
N ALA A 87 9.37 -1.49 6.44
CA ALA A 87 9.38 -0.06 6.13
C ALA A 87 8.75 0.17 4.75
N VAL A 88 7.63 0.88 4.72
CA VAL A 88 6.91 1.22 3.49
C VAL A 88 7.24 2.66 3.10
N GLN A 89 7.63 2.89 1.85
CA GLN A 89 7.91 4.23 1.33
C GLN A 89 6.93 4.61 0.22
N SER A 90 6.50 5.87 0.21
CA SER A 90 5.69 6.51 -0.82
C SER A 90 6.57 7.15 -1.90
N LEU A 91 6.01 7.35 -3.10
CA LEU A 91 6.58 8.22 -4.13
C LEU A 91 6.67 9.68 -3.66
N GLY A 92 5.74 10.11 -2.80
CA GLY A 92 5.72 11.47 -2.27
C GLY A 92 6.90 11.75 -1.37
N ARG A 93 7.67 12.80 -1.65
CA ARG A 93 8.85 13.17 -0.84
C ARG A 93 8.56 14.16 0.28
N LYS A 94 7.33 14.71 0.33
CA LYS A 94 6.96 15.81 1.24
C LYS A 94 5.93 15.35 2.28
N GLY A 95 6.11 15.81 3.52
CA GLY A 95 5.19 15.61 4.65
C GLY A 95 5.48 14.35 5.48
N ASN A 96 4.98 14.35 6.72
CA ASN A 96 5.29 13.36 7.78
C ASN A 96 4.74 11.95 7.55
N PHE A 97 4.26 11.65 6.34
CA PHE A 97 3.44 10.46 6.07
C PHE A 97 3.79 9.81 4.72
N ASN A 98 5.01 10.11 4.25
CA ASN A 98 5.62 9.45 3.11
C ASN A 98 6.23 8.09 3.45
N HIS A 99 6.27 7.73 4.74
CA HIS A 99 6.71 6.43 5.19
C HIS A 99 5.77 5.90 6.28
N ALA A 100 5.75 4.58 6.43
CA ALA A 100 5.15 3.91 7.57
C ALA A 100 5.99 2.68 7.93
N THR A 101 6.04 2.36 9.21
CA THR A 101 6.57 1.08 9.69
C THR A 101 5.40 0.18 10.05
N LEU A 102 5.43 -1.05 9.56
CA LEU A 102 4.47 -2.10 9.90
C LEU A 102 5.17 -3.12 10.80
N GLU A 103 4.47 -3.55 11.85
CA GLU A 103 4.92 -4.62 12.74
C GLU A 103 4.50 -6.00 12.22
N HIS A 104 5.09 -7.06 12.77
CA HIS A 104 4.84 -8.45 12.36
C HIS A 104 3.34 -8.77 12.25
N ASN A 105 2.57 -8.48 13.30
CA ASN A 105 1.13 -8.76 13.34
C ASN A 105 0.33 -7.97 12.29
N GLN A 106 0.81 -6.80 11.89
CA GLN A 106 0.21 -5.98 10.83
C GLN A 106 0.53 -6.56 9.45
N ILE A 107 1.71 -7.15 9.27
CA ILE A 107 2.11 -7.78 8.02
C ILE A 107 1.42 -9.14 7.86
N SER A 108 1.36 -9.93 8.93
CA SER A 108 0.81 -11.30 8.92
C SER A 108 -0.71 -11.38 9.02
N HIS A 109 -1.40 -10.26 9.27
CA HIS A 109 -2.85 -10.23 9.30
C HIS A 109 -3.44 -10.67 7.93
N PRO A 110 -4.45 -11.56 7.89
CA PRO A 110 -4.97 -12.14 6.65
C PRO A 110 -5.52 -11.10 5.66
N ASP A 111 -6.07 -10.01 6.18
CA ASP A 111 -6.61 -8.88 5.38
C ASP A 111 -5.60 -7.77 5.07
N SER A 112 -4.34 -7.89 5.50
CA SER A 112 -3.33 -6.91 5.18
C SER A 112 -2.84 -7.07 3.75
N MET A 113 -2.91 -5.98 2.98
CA MET A 113 -2.62 -6.02 1.55
C MET A 113 -1.97 -4.74 1.04
N LEU A 114 -1.27 -4.88 -0.08
CA LEU A 114 -1.03 -3.81 -1.03
C LEU A 114 -2.24 -3.74 -1.98
N ALA A 115 -3.18 -2.86 -1.66
CA ALA A 115 -4.38 -2.62 -2.46
C ALA A 115 -4.04 -1.95 -3.79
N LEU A 116 -4.65 -2.48 -4.86
CA LEU A 116 -4.58 -1.96 -6.22
C LEU A 116 -5.92 -1.39 -6.68
N ARG A 117 -7.02 -1.82 -6.05
CA ARG A 117 -8.41 -1.49 -6.39
C ARG A 117 -9.23 -1.20 -5.14
N VAL A 118 -10.26 -0.38 -5.30
CA VAL A 118 -11.30 -0.12 -4.30
C VAL A 118 -12.67 -0.16 -4.96
N ASN A 119 -13.61 -0.84 -4.32
CA ASN A 119 -14.99 -1.02 -4.78
C ASN A 119 -15.08 -1.50 -6.24
N GLY A 120 -14.23 -2.47 -6.60
CA GLY A 120 -14.21 -3.04 -7.94
C GLY A 120 -13.63 -2.15 -9.04
N ALA A 121 -13.00 -1.02 -8.71
CA ALA A 121 -12.30 -0.18 -9.70
C ALA A 121 -10.86 0.09 -9.27
N ASP A 122 -10.01 0.48 -10.21
CA ASP A 122 -8.68 0.99 -9.87
C ASP A 122 -8.79 2.16 -8.89
N LEU A 123 -7.77 2.28 -8.04
CA LEU A 123 -7.61 3.44 -7.19
C LEU A 123 -7.60 4.70 -8.06
N SER A 124 -8.24 5.77 -7.60
CA SER A 124 -7.92 7.09 -8.15
C SER A 124 -6.53 7.51 -7.71
N LEU A 125 -5.95 8.49 -8.42
CA LEU A 125 -4.68 9.09 -8.00
C LEU A 125 -4.74 9.56 -6.55
N ASP A 126 -5.81 10.23 -6.14
CA ASP A 126 -5.96 10.72 -4.77
C ASP A 126 -6.21 9.63 -3.71
N HIS A 127 -6.70 8.46 -4.12
CA HIS A 127 -6.82 7.30 -3.23
C HIS A 127 -5.57 6.42 -3.19
N GLY A 128 -4.55 6.78 -3.95
CA GLY A 128 -3.22 6.20 -3.89
C GLY A 128 -2.81 5.36 -5.08
N TYR A 129 -3.46 5.52 -6.25
CA TYR A 129 -2.97 4.91 -7.49
C TYR A 129 -1.47 5.19 -7.67
N PRO A 130 -0.64 4.18 -7.96
CA PRO A 130 -1.05 2.85 -8.39
C PRO A 130 -1.33 1.89 -7.21
N ALA A 131 -0.66 2.05 -6.07
CA ALA A 131 -0.77 1.08 -4.99
C ALA A 131 -0.80 1.74 -3.61
N ARG A 132 -1.55 1.13 -2.70
CA ARG A 132 -1.76 1.61 -1.33
C ARG A 132 -1.68 0.48 -0.31
N ILE A 133 -1.06 0.73 0.84
CA ILE A 133 -1.16 -0.18 2.00
C ILE A 133 -2.54 -0.08 2.62
N MET A 134 -3.16 -1.24 2.85
CA MET A 134 -4.37 -1.39 3.66
C MET A 134 -4.13 -2.46 4.72
N VAL A 135 -4.17 -2.05 5.98
CA VAL A 135 -4.06 -2.92 7.15
C VAL A 135 -5.21 -2.63 8.13
N PRO A 136 -5.89 -3.64 8.68
CA PRO A 136 -6.95 -3.45 9.66
C PRO A 136 -6.47 -2.73 10.93
N ALA A 137 -7.35 -1.92 11.51
CA ALA A 137 -7.12 -1.17 12.76
C ALA A 137 -5.89 -0.23 12.77
N LEU A 138 -5.20 -0.06 11.63
CA LEU A 138 -4.17 0.96 11.47
C LEU A 138 -4.82 2.31 11.20
N ASN A 139 -4.33 3.35 11.88
CA ASN A 139 -4.71 4.73 11.58
C ASN A 139 -4.55 4.98 10.07
N GLY A 140 -5.55 5.59 9.41
CA GLY A 140 -5.53 5.83 7.95
C GLY A 140 -4.33 6.65 7.45
N VAL A 141 -3.62 7.30 8.37
CA VAL A 141 -2.32 7.93 8.17
C VAL A 141 -1.21 6.95 7.78
N HIS A 142 -1.20 5.75 8.37
CA HIS A 142 -0.20 4.71 8.13
C HIS A 142 -0.61 3.72 7.02
N ASN A 143 -1.84 3.86 6.51
CA ASN A 143 -2.27 3.23 5.26
C ASN A 143 -1.68 4.01 4.06
N THR A 144 -0.36 3.89 3.88
CA THR A 144 0.48 4.65 2.94
C THR A 144 -0.03 4.57 1.50
N LYS A 145 -0.19 5.73 0.86
CA LYS A 145 -0.59 5.88 -0.55
C LYS A 145 0.63 6.00 -1.46
N TRP A 146 0.45 5.73 -2.76
CA TRP A 146 1.49 5.89 -3.79
C TRP A 146 2.75 5.10 -3.43
N VAL A 147 2.58 3.84 -2.99
CA VAL A 147 3.69 3.02 -2.51
C VAL A 147 4.74 2.87 -3.59
N LYS A 148 6.01 3.00 -3.22
CA LYS A 148 7.19 2.85 -4.08
C LYS A 148 8.03 1.65 -3.67
N SER A 149 8.21 1.44 -2.37
CA SER A 149 8.96 0.29 -1.86
C SER A 149 8.43 -0.24 -0.55
N ILE A 150 8.74 -1.51 -0.28
CA ILE A 150 8.53 -2.18 0.99
C ILE A 150 9.81 -2.93 1.34
N ASP A 151 10.42 -2.56 2.46
CA ASP A 151 11.66 -3.17 2.95
C ASP A 151 11.33 -4.03 4.16
N PHE A 152 11.28 -5.35 3.97
CA PHE A 152 10.99 -6.32 5.03
C PHE A 152 12.25 -6.63 5.84
N GLN A 153 12.11 -6.74 7.16
CA GLN A 153 13.20 -6.98 8.11
C GLN A 153 12.91 -8.23 8.96
N THR A 154 13.95 -8.99 9.33
CA THR A 154 13.83 -10.21 10.15
C THR A 154 14.24 -10.03 11.61
N ASN A 155 15.04 -9.01 11.95
CA ASN A 155 15.67 -8.80 13.26
C ASN A 155 15.33 -7.43 13.85
#